data_AF-A0A524G3M1-F1
#
_entry.id   AF-A0A524G3M1-F1
#
_cell.length_a   1.000
_cell.length_b   1.000
_cell.length_c   1.000
_cell.angle_alpha   90.00
_cell.angle_beta   90.00
_cell.angle_gamma   90.00
#
_symmetry.space_group_name_H-M   'P 1'
#
loop_
_entity.id
_entity.type
_entity.pdbx_description
1 polymer ?
#
loop_
_entity_poly.entity_id
_entity_poly.type
_entity_poly.pdbx_seq_one_letter_code
_entity_poly.pdbx_strand_id
1 'polypeptide(L)'
;MKRIGIIVAISISLLVISSMIPTFIDQVIPTTQENIIYTESETQIERVYGVDKSQEVFNYISTNSFTNYVKKLTENGSRWIQAPDLASNQNTAARIWIANELTSVSNGRIEVEIIGNYKSVVGRLPGYLPIKTPVFLVGGHYDSVAASPGANDDGTGIATMLEIARVMSRYEWPLDIYFGAWNAEEIGLYGSKEVSQQFVQRDIDILVHYNVDMLLVPDPFNQTVLMVYQAAPYHIGHYWADLPSMMSKNYGQDIIKPVISTDFSAWQRSDHYSFIENGYGSSLFAHESGGEYDIWYHSAGDTWNNPAYDYDIATQAVKAIGASIAFTMSRAYGKVVQNYKTFNLLPGHKKDFHMVITGPTIINVTSRWYAGGSTFALYGTSGNLIDSFVSDDAHPWESEIIFQIPVSKEGLYLLRVFNHRGTTTGYELSWEYDTDIDNNDIPDSQEFWIDDEYFMIDSDSDTISDAEEMIIGTSWESADTDSDLLPDNYEIDNQLDPLDPSDALHDLDGDSLTNLQEYQFGSSPLLVDTDSDGLPDAWEYQYGLNPLVDDSLEDPDNDSLTNIEEYRRGSNPNVADISLVSVSISSSLNIGVVVILILGTLFWYRRR
;
A
#
# COMPACT_ATOMS: atom_id res chain seq x y z
N MET A 1 27.46 17.16 -72.44
CA MET A 1 27.26 16.98 -73.89
C MET A 1 26.24 15.87 -74.10
N LYS A 2 25.09 16.17 -74.73
CA LYS A 2 23.94 15.28 -75.07
C LYS A 2 23.17 14.67 -73.88
N ARG A 3 21.84 14.52 -73.85
CA ARG A 3 20.66 14.90 -74.67
C ARG A 3 19.46 14.55 -73.75
N ILE A 4 18.56 15.48 -73.42
CA ILE A 4 17.22 15.69 -74.02
C ILE A 4 16.23 14.53 -73.85
N GLY A 5 15.06 14.83 -73.26
CA GLY A 5 13.75 14.23 -73.51
C GLY A 5 12.99 13.90 -72.22
N ILE A 6 11.71 14.24 -71.99
CA ILE A 6 10.58 14.63 -72.85
C ILE A 6 9.57 15.38 -71.95
N ILE A 7 8.93 16.41 -72.51
CA ILE A 7 7.78 17.14 -71.95
C ILE A 7 6.50 16.56 -72.55
N VAL A 8 5.46 16.32 -71.74
CA VAL A 8 4.06 16.52 -72.16
C VAL A 8 3.30 17.16 -71.00
N ALA A 9 2.93 18.42 -71.19
CA ALA A 9 2.06 19.20 -70.34
C ALA A 9 0.62 19.15 -70.89
N ILE A 10 -0.36 18.98 -70.00
CA ILE A 10 -1.75 19.34 -70.26
C ILE A 10 -2.13 20.38 -69.22
N SER A 11 -2.35 21.60 -69.70
CA SER A 11 -2.78 22.77 -68.95
C SER A 11 -4.29 22.85 -68.98
N ILE A 12 -4.93 22.97 -67.82
CA ILE A 12 -6.22 23.68 -67.68
C ILE A 12 -6.07 24.62 -66.48
N SER A 13 -6.05 25.91 -66.82
CA SER A 13 -5.99 27.04 -65.91
C SER A 13 -7.33 27.24 -65.19
N LEU A 14 -7.31 27.50 -63.89
CA LEU A 14 -8.36 28.28 -63.24
C LEU A 14 -7.83 29.10 -62.06
N LEU A 15 -7.91 30.41 -62.30
CA LEU A 15 -7.91 31.57 -61.41
C LEU A 15 -6.89 31.67 -60.26
N VAL A 16 -5.97 32.61 -60.48
CA VAL A 16 -5.15 33.31 -59.49
C VAL A 16 -6.03 34.27 -58.68
N ILE A 17 -6.03 34.13 -57.36
CA ILE A 17 -6.25 35.26 -56.44
C ILE A 17 -4.98 35.37 -55.59
N SER A 18 -4.36 36.55 -55.69
CA SER A 18 -3.13 36.92 -54.99
C SER A 18 -3.45 37.26 -53.53
N SER A 19 -2.65 36.76 -52.59
CA SER A 19 -2.08 37.58 -51.51
C SER A 19 -1.10 36.78 -50.66
N MET A 20 0.17 37.16 -50.80
CA MET A 20 1.20 37.30 -49.75
C MET A 20 1.23 36.29 -48.60
N ILE A 21 2.25 35.41 -48.67
CA ILE A 21 2.83 34.74 -47.50
C ILE A 21 3.76 35.75 -46.82
N PRO A 22 3.57 36.11 -45.53
CA PRO A 22 4.65 36.65 -44.73
C PRO A 22 5.45 35.49 -44.14
N THR A 23 6.74 35.51 -44.44
CA THR A 23 7.79 34.80 -43.70
C THR A 23 7.63 35.06 -42.21
N PHE A 24 7.40 34.02 -41.41
CA PHE A 24 7.43 34.10 -39.96
C PHE A 24 8.89 34.17 -39.49
N ILE A 25 9.20 35.28 -38.85
CA ILE A 25 10.40 35.51 -38.04
C ILE A 25 10.12 34.83 -36.69
N ASP A 26 11.04 33.97 -36.24
CA ASP A 26 11.05 33.43 -34.87
C ASP A 26 11.08 34.59 -33.87
N GLN A 27 9.94 34.86 -33.25
CA GLN A 27 9.87 35.59 -31.99
C GLN A 27 9.75 34.56 -30.87
N VAL A 28 10.78 34.54 -30.03
CA VAL A 28 10.78 33.89 -28.72
C VAL A 28 9.63 34.50 -27.91
N ILE A 29 8.53 33.76 -27.79
CA ILE A 29 7.46 34.04 -26.84
C ILE A 29 7.88 33.41 -25.51
N PRO A 30 7.96 34.17 -24.41
CA PRO A 30 8.19 33.59 -23.11
C PRO A 30 6.97 32.74 -22.76
N THR A 31 7.17 31.42 -22.65
CA THR A 31 6.18 30.50 -22.11
C THR A 31 5.87 30.93 -20.69
N THR A 32 4.72 31.57 -20.50
CA THR A 32 4.08 31.64 -19.18
C THR A 32 3.83 30.20 -18.77
N GLN A 33 4.65 29.73 -17.84
CA GLN A 33 4.38 28.55 -17.03
C GLN A 33 3.01 28.81 -16.40
N GLU A 34 1.96 28.19 -16.96
CA GLU A 34 0.79 27.89 -16.16
C GLU A 34 1.33 27.00 -15.04
N ASN A 35 1.45 27.61 -13.86
CA ASN A 35 1.59 26.87 -12.63
C ASN A 35 0.34 25.98 -12.56
N ILE A 36 0.48 24.74 -13.02
CA ILE A 36 -0.32 23.65 -12.53
C ILE A 36 0.00 23.63 -11.04
N ILE A 37 -0.85 24.31 -10.27
CA ILE A 37 -0.96 24.06 -8.85
C ILE A 37 -1.50 22.63 -8.81
N TYR A 38 -0.60 21.67 -8.67
CA TYR A 38 -0.96 20.43 -8.02
C TYR A 38 -1.39 20.87 -6.63
N THR A 39 -2.68 21.09 -6.44
CA THR A 39 -3.27 20.83 -5.15
C THR A 39 -2.91 19.39 -4.89
N GLU A 40 -1.95 19.15 -4.00
CA GLU A 40 -1.86 17.88 -3.29
C GLU A 40 -3.28 17.68 -2.77
N SER A 41 -4.08 16.85 -3.46
CA SER A 41 -5.14 16.16 -2.75
C SER A 41 -4.41 15.52 -1.60
N GLU A 42 -4.78 15.85 -0.36
CA GLU A 42 -4.39 15.06 0.79
C GLU A 42 -4.67 13.62 0.39
N THR A 43 -3.63 12.90 0.02
CA THR A 43 -3.77 11.52 -0.42
C THR A 43 -4.00 10.83 0.89
N GLN A 44 -5.26 10.44 1.14
CA GLN A 44 -5.64 9.64 2.28
C GLN A 44 -4.61 8.52 2.42
N ILE A 45 -4.00 8.43 3.59
CA ILE A 45 -2.93 7.47 3.84
C ILE A 45 -3.56 6.09 3.73
N GLU A 46 -3.05 5.26 2.84
CA GLU A 46 -3.62 3.93 2.62
C GLU A 46 -3.40 3.06 3.86
N ARG A 47 -4.50 2.58 4.43
CA ARG A 47 -4.51 1.54 5.46
C ARG A 47 -4.26 0.18 4.83
N VAL A 48 -3.25 -0.53 5.33
CA VAL A 48 -2.82 -1.80 4.77
C VAL A 48 -3.47 -2.96 5.53
N TYR A 49 -4.25 -3.75 4.81
CA TYR A 49 -4.83 -5.00 5.27
C TYR A 49 -5.09 -5.95 4.08
N GLY A 50 -4.64 -7.21 4.18
CA GLY A 50 -4.94 -8.23 3.15
C GLY A 50 -4.32 -8.05 1.76
N VAL A 51 -3.49 -7.03 1.56
CA VAL A 51 -2.85 -6.73 0.28
C VAL A 51 -1.34 -6.71 0.47
N ASP A 52 -0.62 -7.63 -0.19
CA ASP A 52 0.84 -7.73 -0.13
C ASP A 52 1.55 -6.50 -0.73
N LYS A 53 2.06 -5.62 0.15
CA LYS A 53 2.84 -4.43 -0.20
C LYS A 53 4.35 -4.70 -0.31
N SER A 54 4.81 -5.94 -0.13
CA SER A 54 6.24 -6.28 -0.10
C SER A 54 7.00 -5.83 -1.33
N GLN A 55 6.45 -6.09 -2.53
CA GLN A 55 7.07 -5.71 -3.79
C GLN A 55 7.06 -4.19 -4.01
N GLU A 56 6.01 -3.51 -3.55
CA GLU A 56 5.88 -2.06 -3.65
C GLU A 56 6.92 -1.36 -2.75
N VAL A 57 7.02 -1.78 -1.48
CA VAL A 57 8.03 -1.31 -0.53
C VAL A 57 9.45 -1.59 -1.05
N PHE A 58 9.70 -2.79 -1.58
CA PHE A 58 10.98 -3.15 -2.22
C PHE A 58 11.38 -2.14 -3.32
N ASN A 59 10.42 -1.70 -4.12
CA ASN A 59 10.66 -0.79 -5.23
C ASN A 59 10.80 0.68 -4.79
N TYR A 60 10.14 1.09 -3.71
CA TYR A 60 10.22 2.46 -3.20
C TYR A 60 11.51 2.80 -2.48
N ILE A 61 12.21 1.80 -1.95
CA ILE A 61 13.54 1.98 -1.35
C ILE A 61 14.56 2.38 -2.43
N SER A 62 15.27 3.47 -2.19
CA SER A 62 16.07 4.20 -3.18
C SER A 62 17.54 4.29 -2.78
N THR A 63 18.42 3.84 -3.67
CA THR A 63 19.88 3.97 -3.51
C THR A 63 20.29 5.43 -3.31
N ASN A 64 19.62 6.37 -4.00
CA ASN A 64 19.93 7.79 -3.89
C ASN A 64 19.58 8.35 -2.50
N SER A 65 18.42 7.97 -1.96
CA SER A 65 17.98 8.40 -0.63
C SER A 65 18.91 7.83 0.45
N PHE A 66 19.14 6.52 0.40
CA PHE A 66 20.07 5.81 1.27
C PHE A 66 21.47 6.43 1.27
N THR A 67 22.07 6.63 0.08
CA THR A 67 23.40 7.27 -0.06
C THR A 67 23.42 8.69 0.51
N ASN A 68 22.35 9.46 0.31
CA ASN A 68 22.25 10.81 0.85
C ASN A 68 22.16 10.83 2.38
N TYR A 69 21.50 9.86 3.00
CA TYR A 69 21.48 9.72 4.47
C TYR A 69 22.87 9.39 5.01
N VAL A 70 23.58 8.42 4.42
CA VAL A 70 24.98 8.11 4.79
C VAL A 70 25.84 9.36 4.68
N LYS A 71 25.75 10.08 3.56
CA LYS A 71 26.51 11.32 3.35
C LYS A 71 26.19 12.39 4.40
N LYS A 72 24.91 12.76 4.59
CA LYS A 72 24.50 13.82 5.52
C LYS A 72 24.98 13.55 6.95
N LEU A 73 24.89 12.30 7.39
CA LEU A 73 25.31 11.89 8.73
C LEU A 73 26.84 11.98 8.93
N THR A 74 27.62 11.73 7.88
CA THR A 74 29.07 11.46 7.97
C THR A 74 29.94 12.59 7.43
N GLU A 75 29.39 13.49 6.61
CA GLU A 75 30.16 14.56 5.96
C GLU A 75 30.77 15.58 6.93
N ASN A 76 30.26 15.64 8.17
CA ASN A 76 30.71 16.58 9.19
C ASN A 76 31.78 16.01 10.15
N GLY A 77 32.25 14.79 9.90
CA GLY A 77 33.34 14.14 10.63
C GLY A 77 32.87 13.21 11.74
N SER A 78 33.80 12.86 12.64
CA SER A 78 33.62 11.81 13.64
C SER A 78 32.58 12.14 14.72
N ARG A 79 31.68 11.19 14.97
CA ARG A 79 30.57 11.26 15.92
C ARG A 79 30.92 10.54 17.24
N TRP A 80 32.17 10.67 17.69
CA TRP A 80 32.64 9.97 18.89
C TRP A 80 31.97 10.42 20.19
N ILE A 81 31.90 9.46 21.11
CA ILE A 81 31.47 9.63 22.50
C ILE A 81 32.38 8.80 23.41
N GLN A 82 32.70 9.32 24.60
CA GLN A 82 33.50 8.62 25.62
C GLN A 82 32.74 8.42 26.93
N ALA A 83 31.77 9.28 27.22
CA ALA A 83 30.88 9.23 28.37
C ALA A 83 29.59 10.01 28.04
N PRO A 84 28.49 9.85 28.82
CA PRO A 84 27.22 10.53 28.55
C PRO A 84 27.30 12.05 28.38
N ASP A 85 28.23 12.70 29.08
CA ASP A 85 28.48 14.15 29.04
C ASP A 85 29.73 14.54 28.22
N LEU A 86 30.37 13.56 27.58
CA LEU A 86 31.60 13.73 26.81
C LEU A 86 31.43 13.14 25.41
N ALA A 87 30.66 13.84 24.58
CA ALA A 87 30.44 13.53 23.17
C ALA A 87 30.95 14.68 22.28
N SER A 88 31.29 14.37 21.02
CA SER A 88 31.65 15.37 20.04
C SER A 88 30.44 16.26 19.68
N ASN A 89 30.71 17.46 19.17
CA ASN A 89 29.65 18.33 18.64
C ASN A 89 28.92 17.66 17.47
N GLN A 90 29.64 16.87 16.66
CA GLN A 90 29.10 16.08 15.56
C GLN A 90 28.15 14.99 16.05
N ASN A 91 28.47 14.27 17.13
CA ASN A 91 27.56 13.29 17.74
C ASN A 91 26.25 13.96 18.18
N THR A 92 26.35 15.11 18.86
CA THR A 92 25.17 15.90 19.27
C THR A 92 24.36 16.40 18.08
N ALA A 93 25.02 16.87 17.02
CA ALA A 93 24.37 17.34 15.80
C ALA A 93 23.69 16.18 15.05
N ALA A 94 24.33 15.00 14.99
CA ALA A 94 23.76 13.80 14.39
C ALA A 94 22.47 13.38 15.09
N ARG A 95 22.46 13.32 16.43
CA ARG A 95 21.24 13.03 17.21
C ARG A 95 20.09 13.98 16.87
N ILE A 96 20.35 15.29 16.84
CA ILE A 96 19.35 16.31 16.53
C ILE A 96 18.85 16.14 15.09
N TRP A 97 19.75 15.88 14.15
CA TRP A 97 19.40 15.65 12.75
C TRP A 97 18.53 14.40 12.58
N ILE A 98 18.91 13.26 13.17
CA ILE A 98 18.15 12.01 13.10
C ILE A 98 16.73 12.20 13.63
N ALA A 99 16.58 12.84 14.80
CA ALA A 99 15.28 13.12 15.38
C ALA A 99 14.39 13.97 14.46
N ASN A 100 14.96 15.04 13.88
CA ASN A 100 14.21 15.90 12.94
C ASN A 100 13.90 15.19 11.62
N GLU A 101 14.81 14.35 11.12
CA GLU A 101 14.64 13.64 9.85
C GLU A 101 13.54 12.59 9.99
N LEU A 102 13.46 11.85 11.11
CA LEU A 102 12.35 10.91 11.40
C LEU A 102 10.98 11.61 11.36
N THR A 103 10.85 12.79 11.98
CA THR A 103 9.62 13.60 11.87
C THR A 103 9.38 14.09 10.45
N SER A 104 10.43 14.52 9.73
CA SER A 104 10.30 15.06 8.38
C SER A 104 9.90 14.02 7.33
N VAL A 105 10.47 12.81 7.38
CA VAL A 105 10.19 11.76 6.38
C VAL A 105 8.81 11.15 6.53
N SER A 106 8.19 11.34 7.70
CA SER A 106 6.86 10.83 8.05
C SER A 106 5.77 11.89 8.06
N ASN A 107 6.09 13.12 7.63
CA ASN A 107 5.20 14.28 7.73
C ASN A 107 4.60 14.46 9.15
N GLY A 108 5.42 14.22 10.18
CA GLY A 108 5.03 14.37 11.58
C GLY A 108 4.42 13.13 12.24
N ARG A 109 4.22 12.02 11.51
CA ARG A 109 3.61 10.80 12.07
C ARG A 109 4.52 9.99 13.00
N ILE A 110 5.84 10.06 12.81
CA ILE A 110 6.77 9.37 13.71
C ILE A 110 6.95 10.17 14.99
N GLU A 111 6.56 9.56 16.10
CA GLU A 111 6.75 10.06 17.46
C GLU A 111 8.20 9.79 17.90
N VAL A 112 8.96 10.85 18.20
CA VAL A 112 10.39 10.73 18.51
C VAL A 112 10.65 10.97 19.99
N GLU A 113 11.40 10.05 20.62
CA GLU A 113 11.91 10.19 21.97
C GLU A 113 13.44 10.01 22.06
N ILE A 114 14.04 10.58 23.11
CA ILE A 114 15.45 10.40 23.44
C ILE A 114 15.55 9.60 24.73
N ILE A 115 16.14 8.41 24.65
CA ILE A 115 16.21 7.47 25.77
C ILE A 115 17.61 7.44 26.38
N GLY A 116 17.66 7.36 27.71
CA GLY A 116 18.88 7.06 28.46
C GLY A 116 19.83 8.24 28.67
N ASN A 117 20.96 7.94 29.33
CA ASN A 117 22.03 8.90 29.55
C ASN A 117 22.85 9.09 28.27
N TYR A 118 23.00 8.05 27.47
CA TYR A 118 23.74 8.09 26.22
C TYR A 118 22.93 8.69 25.05
N LYS A 119 21.66 9.02 25.24
CA LYS A 119 20.84 9.81 24.30
C LYS A 119 20.55 9.12 22.96
N SER A 120 20.32 7.81 22.99
CA SER A 120 19.77 7.08 21.84
C SER A 120 18.46 7.71 21.38
N VAL A 121 18.22 7.75 20.07
CA VAL A 121 16.96 8.22 19.47
C VAL A 121 16.09 7.02 19.17
N VAL A 122 14.81 7.09 19.54
CA VAL A 122 13.81 6.10 19.19
C VAL A 122 12.63 6.82 18.55
N GLY A 123 12.29 6.42 17.33
CA GLY A 123 11.06 6.85 16.64
C GLY A 123 10.03 5.73 16.65
N ARG A 124 8.76 6.05 16.90
CA ARG A 124 7.61 5.14 16.77
C ARG A 124 6.72 5.65 15.65
N LEU A 125 6.54 4.87 14.59
CA LEU A 125 5.41 5.04 13.66
C LEU A 125 4.23 4.24 14.25
N PRO A 126 3.15 4.91 14.69
CA PRO A 126 2.03 4.22 15.30
C PRO A 126 1.30 3.34 14.28
N GLY A 127 0.96 2.12 14.71
CA GLY A 127 0.01 1.26 14.01
C GLY A 127 -1.44 1.69 14.26
N TYR A 128 -2.37 1.19 13.44
CA TYR A 128 -3.80 1.52 13.59
C TYR A 128 -4.54 0.66 14.60
N LEU A 129 -4.00 -0.51 15.00
CA LEU A 129 -4.65 -1.35 16.00
C LEU A 129 -4.60 -0.65 17.37
N PRO A 130 -5.76 -0.37 18.02
CA PRO A 130 -5.83 0.42 19.26
C PRO A 130 -5.47 -0.39 20.51
N ILE A 131 -5.00 -1.63 20.33
CA ILE A 131 -4.63 -2.53 21.42
C ILE A 131 -3.12 -2.67 21.51
N LYS A 132 -2.66 -3.23 22.63
CA LYS A 132 -1.26 -3.57 22.80
C LYS A 132 -0.87 -4.73 21.89
N THR A 133 0.08 -4.49 20.99
CA THR A 133 0.60 -5.46 20.03
C THR A 133 2.14 -5.54 20.10
N PRO A 134 2.77 -6.64 19.63
CA PRO A 134 4.21 -6.68 19.42
C PRO A 134 4.62 -5.74 18.29
N VAL A 135 5.88 -5.31 18.28
CA VAL A 135 6.37 -4.27 17.36
C VAL A 135 7.48 -4.76 16.44
N PHE A 136 7.62 -4.15 15.27
CA PHE A 136 8.84 -4.26 14.47
C PHE A 136 9.88 -3.24 14.96
N LEU A 137 11.16 -3.62 14.95
CA LEU A 137 12.25 -2.70 15.24
C LEU A 137 13.31 -2.78 14.13
N VAL A 138 13.73 -1.63 13.62
CA VAL A 138 14.91 -1.50 12.74
C VAL A 138 15.85 -0.49 13.36
N GLY A 139 17.15 -0.81 13.44
CA GLY A 139 18.10 0.13 14.00
C GLY A 139 19.55 -0.09 13.58
N GLY A 140 20.38 0.86 14.00
CA GLY A 140 21.83 0.90 13.85
C GLY A 140 22.39 1.98 14.78
N HIS A 141 23.72 2.08 14.91
CA HIS A 141 24.31 3.08 15.80
C HIS A 141 24.74 4.34 15.05
N TYR A 142 24.62 5.49 15.71
CA TYR A 142 24.97 6.77 15.12
C TYR A 142 26.29 7.33 15.66
N ASP A 143 26.93 6.74 16.67
CA ASP A 143 28.30 7.13 16.99
C ASP A 143 29.31 6.60 15.97
N SER A 144 30.56 6.98 16.16
CA SER A 144 31.72 6.42 15.47
C SER A 144 32.95 6.58 16.35
N VAL A 145 34.03 5.84 16.11
CA VAL A 145 35.28 6.11 16.84
C VAL A 145 35.91 7.48 16.51
N ALA A 146 36.80 7.94 17.39
CA ALA A 146 37.55 9.18 17.20
C ALA A 146 38.31 9.20 15.87
N ALA A 147 38.18 10.30 15.13
CA ALA A 147 38.77 10.53 13.80
C ALA A 147 38.23 9.64 12.65
N SER A 148 37.23 8.79 12.89
CA SER A 148 36.48 8.09 11.84
C SER A 148 35.17 8.82 11.53
N PRO A 149 34.91 9.25 10.28
CA PRO A 149 33.59 9.76 9.88
C PRO A 149 32.50 8.69 9.93
N GLY A 150 32.82 7.40 9.89
CA GLY A 150 31.86 6.33 10.17
C GLY A 150 30.77 6.15 9.12
N ALA A 151 31.12 6.09 7.83
CA ALA A 151 30.15 5.97 6.74
C ALA A 151 29.64 4.55 6.53
N ASN A 152 30.54 3.57 6.56
CA ASN A 152 30.18 2.16 6.68
C ASN A 152 29.83 1.83 8.14
N ASP A 153 30.54 2.42 9.11
CA ASP A 153 30.43 2.09 10.54
C ASP A 153 30.03 3.30 11.41
N ASP A 154 28.74 3.54 11.68
CA ASP A 154 27.58 2.85 11.09
C ASP A 154 26.61 3.84 10.43
N GLY A 155 27.16 4.63 9.52
CA GLY A 155 26.36 5.48 8.64
C GLY A 155 25.31 4.67 7.87
N THR A 156 25.59 3.41 7.56
CA THR A 156 24.67 2.50 6.87
C THR A 156 23.45 2.13 7.68
N GLY A 157 23.58 1.76 8.95
CA GLY A 157 22.45 1.34 9.78
C GLY A 157 21.47 2.48 10.01
N ILE A 158 21.98 3.69 10.26
CA ILE A 158 21.12 4.89 10.35
C ILE A 158 20.45 5.22 9.01
N ALA A 159 21.17 5.07 7.89
CA ALA A 159 20.58 5.27 6.57
C ALA A 159 19.51 4.21 6.24
N THR A 160 19.69 2.97 6.67
CA THR A 160 18.69 1.90 6.55
C THR A 160 17.44 2.23 7.36
N MET A 161 17.62 2.61 8.63
CA MET A 161 16.53 3.01 9.51
C MET A 161 15.72 4.19 8.92
N LEU A 162 16.38 5.25 8.46
CA LEU A 162 15.71 6.41 7.86
C LEU A 162 15.01 6.10 6.54
N GLU A 163 15.62 5.26 5.68
CA GLU A 163 15.03 4.91 4.40
C GLU A 163 13.80 4.00 4.55
N ILE A 164 13.84 3.06 5.50
CA ILE A 164 12.64 2.27 5.84
C ILE A 164 11.60 3.18 6.48
N ALA A 165 11.96 4.10 7.38
CA ALA A 165 11.01 5.08 7.95
C ALA A 165 10.31 5.90 6.85
N ARG A 166 11.07 6.40 5.87
CA ARG A 166 10.54 7.18 4.73
C ARG A 166 9.55 6.40 3.88
N VAL A 167 9.82 5.12 3.63
CA VAL A 167 8.95 4.28 2.78
C VAL A 167 7.73 3.78 3.56
N MET A 168 7.92 3.31 4.79
CA MET A 168 6.84 2.76 5.61
C MET A 168 5.85 3.83 6.06
N SER A 169 6.28 5.09 6.24
CA SER A 169 5.37 6.20 6.64
C SER A 169 4.35 6.60 5.57
N ARG A 170 4.40 6.00 4.37
CA ARG A 170 3.42 6.20 3.29
C ARG A 170 2.10 5.46 3.53
N TYR A 171 2.06 4.58 4.54
CA TYR A 171 0.93 3.70 4.82
C TYR A 171 0.55 3.75 6.31
N GLU A 172 -0.65 3.26 6.62
CA GLU A 172 -1.04 2.84 7.96
C GLU A 172 -0.89 1.33 8.09
N TRP A 173 -0.10 0.89 9.07
CA TRP A 173 0.19 -0.52 9.32
C TRP A 173 -0.57 -0.99 10.56
N PRO A 174 -0.88 -2.30 10.68
CA PRO A 174 -1.59 -2.80 11.86
C PRO A 174 -0.78 -2.63 13.14
N LEU A 175 0.51 -2.93 13.11
CA LEU A 175 1.40 -2.88 14.28
C LEU A 175 2.30 -1.64 14.25
N ASP A 176 2.82 -1.27 15.41
CA ASP A 176 3.82 -0.21 15.50
C ASP A 176 5.14 -0.62 14.83
N ILE A 177 5.82 0.37 14.23
CA ILE A 177 7.19 0.22 13.75
C ILE A 177 8.10 1.18 14.51
N TYR A 178 9.08 0.62 15.20
CA TYR A 178 10.10 1.35 15.92
C TYR A 178 11.37 1.50 15.06
N PHE A 179 11.98 2.67 15.17
CA PHE A 179 13.18 3.10 14.47
C PHE A 179 14.23 3.51 15.49
N GLY A 180 15.33 2.75 15.56
CA GLY A 180 16.36 2.90 16.57
C GLY A 180 17.66 3.51 16.05
N ALA A 181 18.12 4.59 16.68
CA ALA A 181 19.47 5.11 16.49
C ALA A 181 20.24 5.06 17.82
N TRP A 182 21.12 4.08 17.94
CA TRP A 182 21.86 3.78 19.17
C TRP A 182 23.07 4.70 19.31
N ASN A 183 23.39 5.12 20.53
CA ASN A 183 24.63 5.86 20.80
C ASN A 183 25.58 5.03 21.65
N ALA A 184 26.87 5.34 21.58
CA ALA A 184 27.90 4.69 22.40
C ALA A 184 27.94 3.16 22.21
N GLU A 185 27.70 2.69 20.98
CA GLU A 185 27.99 1.32 20.55
C GLU A 185 29.49 1.05 20.75
N GLU A 186 30.32 1.95 20.23
CA GLU A 186 31.76 1.80 20.03
C GLU A 186 32.59 1.71 21.32
N ILE A 187 31.95 2.08 22.44
CA ILE A 187 32.55 2.06 23.77
C ILE A 187 31.90 1.03 24.71
N GLY A 188 30.92 0.25 24.23
CA GLY A 188 30.35 -0.89 24.97
C GLY A 188 28.85 -1.09 24.88
N LEU A 189 28.20 -0.75 23.76
CA LEU A 189 26.77 -0.94 23.50
C LEU A 189 25.86 -0.20 24.50
N TYR A 190 26.31 0.93 25.05
CA TYR A 190 25.61 1.53 26.20
C TYR A 190 24.21 2.05 25.82
N GLY A 191 24.06 2.66 24.65
CA GLY A 191 22.77 3.19 24.20
C GLY A 191 21.73 2.11 23.97
N SER A 192 22.08 1.02 23.30
CA SER A 192 21.16 -0.12 23.07
C SER A 192 20.86 -0.87 24.37
N LYS A 193 21.80 -0.98 25.32
CA LYS A 193 21.54 -1.52 26.66
C LYS A 193 20.53 -0.69 27.44
N GLU A 194 20.64 0.63 27.42
CA GLU A 194 19.65 1.51 28.07
C GLU A 194 18.27 1.38 27.41
N VAL A 195 18.20 1.34 26.07
CA VAL A 195 16.93 1.24 25.33
C VAL A 195 16.25 -0.10 25.57
N SER A 196 16.95 -1.22 25.37
CA SER A 196 16.39 -2.57 25.56
C SER A 196 15.87 -2.77 26.99
N GLN A 197 16.56 -2.26 28.01
CA GLN A 197 16.06 -2.26 29.39
C GLN A 197 14.81 -1.40 29.59
N GLN A 198 14.71 -0.26 28.91
CA GLN A 198 13.51 0.58 28.95
C GLN A 198 12.32 -0.09 28.24
N PHE A 199 12.56 -0.80 27.14
CA PHE A 199 11.50 -1.54 26.44
C PHE A 199 10.91 -2.62 27.35
N VAL A 200 11.75 -3.39 28.05
CA VAL A 200 11.30 -4.36 29.07
C VAL A 200 10.50 -3.67 30.18
N GLN A 201 10.94 -2.52 30.70
CA GLN A 201 10.22 -1.78 31.76
C GLN A 201 8.87 -1.24 31.32
N ARG A 202 8.74 -0.92 30.02
CA ARG A 202 7.50 -0.43 29.40
C ARG A 202 6.65 -1.57 28.82
N ASP A 203 7.10 -2.81 29.01
CA ASP A 203 6.40 -4.00 28.54
C ASP A 203 6.17 -3.95 27.02
N ILE A 204 7.17 -3.48 26.27
CA ILE A 204 7.17 -3.46 24.79
C ILE A 204 7.75 -4.80 24.31
N ASP A 205 6.92 -5.56 23.61
CA ASP A 205 7.35 -6.79 22.95
C ASP A 205 7.83 -6.52 21.53
N ILE A 206 8.84 -7.25 21.08
CA ILE A 206 9.47 -7.08 19.77
C ILE A 206 9.27 -8.36 18.98
N LEU A 207 8.50 -8.25 17.89
CA LEU A 207 8.29 -9.34 16.97
C LEU A 207 9.61 -9.72 16.27
N VAL A 208 10.30 -8.70 15.75
CA VAL A 208 11.66 -8.82 15.19
C VAL A 208 12.41 -7.49 15.29
N HIS A 209 13.71 -7.57 15.59
CA HIS A 209 14.63 -6.45 15.49
C HIS A 209 15.69 -6.73 14.42
N TYR A 210 15.70 -5.93 13.35
CA TYR A 210 16.79 -5.93 12.37
C TYR A 210 17.82 -4.85 12.73
N ASN A 211 18.90 -5.26 13.39
CA ASN A 211 20.05 -4.39 13.61
C ASN A 211 20.98 -4.45 12.40
N VAL A 212 21.20 -3.32 11.76
CA VAL A 212 22.08 -3.18 10.60
C VAL A 212 23.34 -2.49 11.06
N ASP A 213 24.49 -3.11 10.79
CA ASP A 213 25.79 -2.53 11.11
C ASP A 213 26.81 -2.99 10.08
N MET A 214 27.26 -2.03 9.27
CA MET A 214 28.15 -2.15 8.11
C MET A 214 27.60 -2.95 6.92
N LEU A 215 27.28 -2.24 5.82
CA LEU A 215 26.75 -2.81 4.57
C LEU A 215 27.57 -2.51 3.30
N LEU A 216 28.61 -1.68 3.35
CA LEU A 216 29.21 -1.10 2.14
C LEU A 216 30.42 -1.85 1.57
N VAL A 217 31.09 -2.72 2.32
CA VAL A 217 32.32 -3.37 1.84
C VAL A 217 32.00 -4.76 1.30
N PRO A 218 32.11 -4.98 -0.02
CA PRO A 218 31.73 -6.25 -0.62
C PRO A 218 32.80 -7.33 -0.43
N ASP A 219 32.37 -8.57 -0.17
CA ASP A 219 33.27 -9.72 -0.21
C ASP A 219 33.77 -9.98 -1.65
N PRO A 220 35.10 -10.02 -1.88
CA PRO A 220 35.68 -10.16 -3.22
C PRO A 220 35.49 -11.54 -3.85
N PHE A 221 35.06 -12.56 -3.09
CA PHE A 221 34.83 -13.93 -3.54
C PHE A 221 33.34 -14.28 -3.59
N ASN A 222 32.56 -13.87 -2.60
CA ASN A 222 31.14 -14.17 -2.51
C ASN A 222 30.37 -13.06 -1.79
N GLN A 223 30.06 -12.00 -2.53
CA GLN A 223 29.29 -10.86 -2.07
C GLN A 223 27.91 -11.29 -1.56
N THR A 224 27.71 -11.17 -0.25
CA THR A 224 26.46 -11.51 0.44
C THR A 224 26.27 -10.61 1.66
N VAL A 225 25.02 -10.36 2.02
CA VAL A 225 24.68 -9.79 3.33
C VAL A 225 24.24 -10.93 4.23
N LEU A 226 24.97 -11.09 5.32
CA LEU A 226 24.69 -12.07 6.35
C LEU A 226 23.53 -11.56 7.18
N MET A 227 22.52 -12.39 7.35
CA MET A 227 21.41 -12.15 8.25
C MET A 227 21.56 -13.12 9.43
N VAL A 228 22.32 -12.69 10.43
CA VAL A 228 22.74 -13.56 11.53
C VAL A 228 21.64 -13.63 12.59
N TYR A 229 21.30 -14.83 13.05
CA TYR A 229 20.23 -15.08 14.01
C TYR A 229 20.69 -15.95 15.19
N GLN A 230 19.99 -15.84 16.32
CA GLN A 230 20.30 -16.61 17.53
C GLN A 230 20.12 -18.12 17.29
N ALA A 231 21.03 -18.94 17.82
CA ALA A 231 20.92 -20.41 17.78
C ALA A 231 19.78 -20.88 18.70
N ALA A 232 18.56 -20.87 18.17
CA ALA A 232 17.30 -21.11 18.86
C ALA A 232 16.33 -21.85 17.91
N PRO A 233 15.12 -22.27 18.38
CA PRO A 233 14.08 -22.77 17.50
C PRO A 233 13.77 -21.82 16.33
N TYR A 234 13.22 -22.36 15.25
CA TYR A 234 13.12 -21.67 13.96
C TYR A 234 12.43 -20.30 14.04
N HIS A 235 11.29 -20.20 14.74
CA HIS A 235 10.50 -18.98 14.91
C HIS A 235 11.19 -17.86 15.68
N ILE A 236 12.16 -18.19 16.54
CA ILE A 236 12.83 -17.17 17.36
C ILE A 236 13.72 -16.26 16.50
N GLY A 237 14.28 -16.72 15.38
CA GLY A 237 15.14 -15.85 14.58
C GLY A 237 15.49 -16.36 13.18
N HIS A 238 15.50 -17.68 12.97
CA HIS A 238 15.81 -18.23 11.65
C HIS A 238 14.71 -17.89 10.64
N TYR A 239 13.44 -17.99 11.03
CA TYR A 239 12.29 -17.55 10.25
C TYR A 239 12.46 -16.09 9.77
N TRP A 240 12.78 -15.20 10.72
CA TRP A 240 13.00 -13.79 10.45
C TRP A 240 14.21 -13.51 9.55
N ALA A 241 15.19 -14.41 9.50
CA ALA A 241 16.31 -14.30 8.56
C ALA A 241 15.94 -14.83 7.16
N ASP A 242 15.09 -15.87 7.10
CA ASP A 242 14.60 -16.46 5.85
C ASP A 242 13.67 -15.51 5.10
N LEU A 243 12.91 -14.64 5.78
CA LEU A 243 12.02 -13.67 5.13
C LEU A 243 12.77 -12.65 4.23
N PRO A 244 13.79 -11.89 4.70
CA PRO A 244 14.62 -11.08 3.80
C PRO A 244 15.33 -11.91 2.72
N SER A 245 15.72 -13.17 3.00
CA SER A 245 16.28 -14.06 1.97
C SER A 245 15.26 -14.38 0.88
N MET A 246 14.02 -14.68 1.25
CA MET A 246 12.90 -14.86 0.33
C MET A 246 12.69 -13.62 -0.53
N MET A 247 12.64 -12.42 0.07
CA MET A 247 12.47 -11.17 -0.67
C MET A 247 13.62 -10.90 -1.64
N SER A 248 14.86 -11.12 -1.18
CA SER A 248 16.06 -10.98 -2.01
C SER A 248 16.05 -11.91 -3.22
N LYS A 249 15.56 -13.14 -3.06
CA LYS A 249 15.44 -14.12 -4.15
C LYS A 249 14.26 -13.85 -5.09
N ASN A 250 13.15 -13.35 -4.56
CA ASN A 250 11.93 -13.13 -5.34
C ASN A 250 11.95 -11.81 -6.12
N TYR A 251 12.54 -10.76 -5.56
CA TYR A 251 12.53 -9.40 -6.12
C TYR A 251 13.92 -8.84 -6.43
N GLY A 252 14.94 -9.32 -5.72
CA GLY A 252 16.29 -8.77 -5.75
C GLY A 252 17.32 -9.64 -6.47
N GLN A 253 18.53 -9.63 -5.92
CA GLN A 253 19.72 -10.25 -6.52
C GLN A 253 20.18 -11.52 -5.81
N ASP A 254 19.36 -12.09 -4.90
CA ASP A 254 19.73 -13.25 -4.09
C ASP A 254 21.06 -13.06 -3.32
N ILE A 255 21.11 -11.99 -2.51
CA ILE A 255 22.32 -11.61 -1.77
C ILE A 255 22.21 -11.86 -0.26
N ILE A 256 21.01 -12.09 0.27
CA ILE A 256 20.81 -12.30 1.71
C ILE A 256 21.03 -13.77 2.06
N LYS A 257 21.92 -14.00 3.03
CA LYS A 257 22.24 -15.32 3.55
C LYS A 257 21.94 -15.42 5.05
N PRO A 258 20.93 -16.20 5.46
CA PRO A 258 20.73 -16.56 6.87
C PRO A 258 21.95 -17.28 7.45
N VAL A 259 22.40 -16.87 8.63
CA VAL A 259 23.56 -17.48 9.32
C VAL A 259 23.23 -17.68 10.81
N ILE A 260 23.46 -18.89 11.32
CA ILE A 260 23.32 -19.15 12.74
C ILE A 260 24.45 -18.50 13.54
N SER A 261 24.13 -17.88 14.66
CA SER A 261 25.08 -17.18 15.54
C SER A 261 26.32 -17.99 15.94
N THR A 262 26.23 -19.32 16.05
CA THR A 262 27.39 -20.18 16.36
C THR A 262 28.45 -20.22 15.25
N ASP A 263 28.06 -19.85 14.02
CA ASP A 263 28.94 -19.80 12.85
C ASP A 263 29.42 -18.38 12.54
N PHE A 264 29.10 -17.40 13.40
CA PHE A 264 29.46 -16.00 13.21
C PHE A 264 30.27 -15.47 14.40
N SER A 265 31.56 -15.22 14.17
CA SER A 265 32.52 -14.87 15.24
C SER A 265 32.26 -13.50 15.89
N ALA A 266 31.55 -12.60 15.20
CA ALA A 266 31.23 -11.25 15.66
C ALA A 266 29.82 -11.13 16.29
N TRP A 267 29.16 -12.25 16.64
CA TRP A 267 27.79 -12.27 17.18
C TRP A 267 27.55 -11.40 18.44
N GLN A 268 28.57 -11.05 19.21
CA GLN A 268 28.41 -10.25 20.43
C GLN A 268 28.89 -8.81 20.26
N ARG A 269 29.16 -8.37 19.01
CA ARG A 269 29.93 -7.16 18.74
C ARG A 269 29.11 -5.92 18.40
N SER A 270 27.77 -6.01 18.37
CA SER A 270 26.91 -4.89 17.97
C SER A 270 25.59 -4.91 18.75
N ASP A 271 24.76 -3.87 18.56
CA ASP A 271 23.63 -3.52 19.41
C ASP A 271 22.50 -4.56 19.48
N HIS A 272 22.33 -5.40 18.47
CA HIS A 272 21.40 -6.55 18.54
C HIS A 272 21.63 -7.40 19.80
N TYR A 273 22.88 -7.54 20.23
CA TYR A 273 23.22 -8.37 21.38
C TYR A 273 22.63 -7.81 22.69
N SER A 274 22.52 -6.49 22.84
CA SER A 274 21.87 -5.86 23.99
C SER A 274 20.40 -6.25 24.11
N PHE A 275 19.71 -6.44 22.99
CA PHE A 275 18.32 -6.89 22.96
C PHE A 275 18.21 -8.39 23.29
N ILE A 276 19.12 -9.22 22.74
CA ILE A 276 19.23 -10.65 23.10
C ILE A 276 19.46 -10.83 24.61
N GLU A 277 20.35 -10.05 25.22
CA GLU A 277 20.63 -10.11 26.67
C GLU A 277 19.41 -9.76 27.54
N ASN A 278 18.45 -9.01 27.00
CA ASN A 278 17.20 -8.62 27.67
C ASN A 278 16.00 -9.50 27.26
N GLY A 279 16.21 -10.60 26.53
CA GLY A 279 15.18 -11.59 26.23
C GLY A 279 14.53 -11.49 24.85
N TYR A 280 14.93 -10.52 24.02
CA TYR A 280 14.42 -10.37 22.65
C TYR A 280 15.18 -11.28 21.68
N GLY A 281 14.81 -12.56 21.65
CA GLY A 281 15.48 -13.60 20.85
C GLY A 281 15.47 -13.37 19.33
N SER A 282 14.49 -12.62 18.84
CA SER A 282 14.32 -12.22 17.43
C SER A 282 15.08 -10.95 17.04
N SER A 283 16.18 -10.66 17.75
CA SER A 283 17.11 -9.60 17.39
C SER A 283 18.23 -10.12 16.49
N LEU A 284 18.15 -9.78 15.21
CA LEU A 284 19.04 -10.21 14.14
C LEU A 284 20.15 -9.18 13.90
N PHE A 285 21.26 -9.66 13.33
CA PHE A 285 22.38 -8.82 12.90
C PHE A 285 22.59 -8.93 11.39
N ALA A 286 22.34 -7.84 10.66
CA ALA A 286 22.62 -7.69 9.26
C ALA A 286 24.01 -7.06 9.03
N HIS A 287 24.88 -7.76 8.29
CA HIS A 287 26.27 -7.35 8.05
C HIS A 287 26.75 -7.83 6.67
N GLU A 288 27.49 -7.01 5.92
CA GLU A 288 28.11 -7.48 4.66
C GLU A 288 29.24 -8.47 4.94
N SER A 289 29.28 -9.60 4.23
CA SER A 289 30.32 -10.64 4.38
C SER A 289 31.77 -10.15 4.24
N GLY A 290 31.97 -9.02 3.58
CA GLY A 290 33.22 -8.39 3.24
C GLY A 290 33.73 -7.43 4.30
N GLY A 291 33.00 -7.24 5.41
CA GLY A 291 33.46 -6.45 6.56
C GLY A 291 34.84 -6.89 7.08
N GLU A 292 35.21 -8.17 6.95
CA GLU A 292 36.56 -8.65 7.29
C GLU A 292 37.69 -8.05 6.41
N TYR A 293 37.35 -7.53 5.23
CA TYR A 293 38.27 -6.87 4.29
C TYR A 293 38.21 -5.34 4.37
N ASP A 294 37.41 -4.77 5.29
CA ASP A 294 37.30 -3.33 5.46
C ASP A 294 38.57 -2.76 6.12
N ILE A 295 39.52 -2.33 5.29
CA ILE A 295 40.75 -1.67 5.75
C ILE A 295 40.51 -0.25 6.27
N TRP A 296 39.30 0.29 6.09
CA TRP A 296 38.92 1.64 6.49
C TRP A 296 38.09 1.67 7.76
N TYR A 297 37.64 0.52 8.26
CA TYR A 297 37.05 0.33 9.58
C TYR A 297 37.82 1.12 10.63
N HIS A 298 37.10 1.90 11.44
CA HIS A 298 37.67 2.73 12.52
C HIS A 298 38.78 3.70 12.09
N SER A 299 38.74 4.17 10.83
CA SER A 299 39.77 5.05 10.28
C SER A 299 39.20 6.31 9.63
N ALA A 300 40.06 7.30 9.40
CA ALA A 300 39.70 8.53 8.69
C ALA A 300 39.30 8.31 7.22
N GLY A 301 39.53 7.11 6.66
CA GLY A 301 39.12 6.75 5.31
C GLY A 301 37.70 6.18 5.21
N ASP A 302 37.02 5.99 6.35
CA ASP A 302 35.61 5.60 6.35
C ASP A 302 34.72 6.81 6.00
N THR A 303 34.74 7.20 4.72
CA THR A 303 34.03 8.35 4.17
C THR A 303 32.97 7.89 3.18
N TRP A 304 31.83 8.59 3.12
CA TRP A 304 30.70 8.23 2.24
C TRP A 304 31.06 8.10 0.76
N ASN A 305 32.12 8.78 0.30
CA ASN A 305 32.59 8.78 -1.09
C ASN A 305 33.79 7.84 -1.32
N ASN A 306 34.04 6.90 -0.41
CA ASN A 306 35.13 5.94 -0.57
C ASN A 306 34.86 5.02 -1.78
N PRO A 307 35.80 4.92 -2.75
CA PRO A 307 35.60 4.10 -3.95
C PRO A 307 35.55 2.59 -3.69
N ALA A 308 35.86 2.13 -2.48
CA ALA A 308 35.72 0.73 -2.08
C ALA A 308 34.27 0.35 -1.72
N TYR A 309 33.37 1.32 -1.60
CA TYR A 309 32.00 1.10 -1.09
C TYR A 309 30.99 0.82 -2.20
N ASP A 310 30.15 -0.19 -1.97
CA ASP A 310 29.09 -0.64 -2.86
C ASP A 310 27.69 -0.33 -2.28
N TYR A 311 27.17 0.83 -2.67
CA TYR A 311 25.83 1.27 -2.25
C TYR A 311 24.70 0.49 -2.91
N ASP A 312 24.93 -0.14 -4.07
CA ASP A 312 23.88 -0.89 -4.75
C ASP A 312 23.55 -2.15 -3.96
N ILE A 313 24.58 -2.85 -3.48
CA ILE A 313 24.41 -4.08 -2.71
C ILE A 313 23.91 -3.79 -1.29
N ALA A 314 24.43 -2.74 -0.65
CA ALA A 314 23.86 -2.26 0.61
C ALA A 314 22.35 -1.97 0.47
N THR A 315 21.97 -1.25 -0.60
CA THR A 315 20.55 -0.91 -0.84
C THR A 315 19.72 -2.17 -1.14
N GLN A 316 20.25 -3.18 -1.84
CA GLN A 316 19.53 -4.44 -2.06
C GLN A 316 19.18 -5.14 -0.74
N ALA A 317 20.04 -5.07 0.28
CA ALA A 317 19.73 -5.61 1.60
C ALA A 317 18.64 -4.79 2.31
N VAL A 318 18.73 -3.45 2.26
CA VAL A 318 17.68 -2.57 2.81
C VAL A 318 16.32 -2.86 2.16
N LYS A 319 16.30 -3.05 0.84
CA LYS A 319 15.10 -3.46 0.09
C LYS A 319 14.49 -4.75 0.60
N ALA A 320 15.32 -5.77 0.81
CA ALA A 320 14.88 -7.06 1.32
C ALA A 320 14.33 -6.98 2.76
N ILE A 321 14.97 -6.20 3.63
CA ILE A 321 14.50 -5.97 5.01
C ILE A 321 13.15 -5.26 4.99
N GLY A 322 13.02 -4.12 4.31
CA GLY A 322 11.74 -3.38 4.23
C GLY A 322 10.61 -4.23 3.64
N ALA A 323 10.89 -4.98 2.57
CA ALA A 323 9.92 -5.89 1.95
C ALA A 323 9.48 -7.02 2.88
N SER A 324 10.36 -7.53 3.74
CA SER A 324 10.03 -8.57 4.72
C SER A 324 9.07 -8.09 5.81
N ILE A 325 9.25 -6.85 6.27
CA ILE A 325 8.36 -6.20 7.23
C ILE A 325 7.00 -5.99 6.59
N ALA A 326 6.98 -5.40 5.38
CA ALA A 326 5.76 -5.17 4.63
C ALA A 326 4.98 -6.47 4.34
N PHE A 327 5.66 -7.54 3.92
CA PHE A 327 5.03 -8.84 3.69
C PHE A 327 4.30 -9.37 4.93
N THR A 328 4.89 -9.19 6.11
CA THR A 328 4.31 -9.65 7.37
C THR A 328 3.12 -8.78 7.76
N MET A 329 3.28 -7.45 7.68
CA MET A 329 2.27 -6.46 8.05
C MET A 329 1.09 -6.37 7.06
N SER A 330 1.27 -6.85 5.83
CA SER A 330 0.26 -6.81 4.76
C SER A 330 -0.79 -7.92 4.80
N ARG A 331 -0.64 -8.88 5.70
CA ARG A 331 -1.48 -10.09 5.71
C ARG A 331 -2.91 -9.75 6.09
N ALA A 332 -3.85 -10.48 5.48
CA ALA A 332 -5.21 -10.54 5.97
C ALA A 332 -5.24 -11.59 7.08
N TYR A 333 -5.86 -11.26 8.18
CA TYR A 333 -6.09 -12.21 9.25
C TYR A 333 -7.29 -13.10 8.90
N GLY A 334 -7.33 -14.31 9.44
CA GLY A 334 -8.36 -15.27 9.05
C GLY A 334 -8.20 -15.82 7.63
N LYS A 335 -7.05 -15.58 6.97
CA LYS A 335 -6.76 -16.02 5.59
C LYS A 335 -5.35 -16.58 5.47
N VAL A 336 -5.21 -17.59 4.62
CA VAL A 336 -3.88 -18.12 4.23
C VAL A 336 -3.09 -17.06 3.46
N VAL A 337 -1.77 -17.22 3.38
CA VAL A 337 -0.96 -16.41 2.48
C VAL A 337 -1.40 -16.71 1.06
N GLN A 338 -1.84 -15.70 0.31
CA GLN A 338 -2.22 -15.83 -1.08
C GLN A 338 -1.29 -15.01 -1.96
N ASN A 339 -0.73 -15.65 -2.98
CA ASN A 339 0.12 -15.00 -3.96
C ASN A 339 -0.47 -15.19 -5.35
N TYR A 340 -0.44 -14.14 -6.15
CA TYR A 340 -0.84 -14.17 -7.55
C TYR A 340 0.20 -13.46 -8.41
N LYS A 341 0.63 -14.08 -9.51
CA LYS A 341 1.58 -13.50 -10.46
C LYS A 341 1.18 -13.81 -11.89
N THR A 342 1.19 -12.77 -12.72
CA THR A 342 1.09 -12.89 -14.18
C THR A 342 2.46 -12.62 -14.81
N PHE A 343 2.92 -13.49 -15.71
CA PHE A 343 4.21 -13.33 -16.37
C PHE A 343 4.32 -14.13 -17.66
N ASN A 344 5.34 -13.84 -18.47
CA ASN A 344 5.66 -14.60 -19.68
C ASN A 344 7.03 -15.27 -19.54
N LEU A 345 7.18 -16.49 -20.04
CA LEU A 345 8.48 -17.16 -20.18
C LEU A 345 8.76 -17.50 -21.63
N LEU A 346 9.96 -17.12 -22.08
CA LEU A 346 10.52 -17.61 -23.34
C LEU A 346 10.80 -19.12 -23.27
N PRO A 347 10.83 -19.82 -24.41
CA PRO A 347 11.28 -21.21 -24.48
C PRO A 347 12.60 -21.45 -23.75
N GLY A 348 12.66 -22.51 -22.95
CA GLY A 348 13.87 -22.89 -22.20
C GLY A 348 14.20 -21.96 -21.02
N HIS A 349 13.32 -21.03 -20.67
CA HIS A 349 13.49 -20.17 -19.50
C HIS A 349 12.62 -20.64 -18.33
N LYS A 350 13.06 -20.29 -17.13
CA LYS A 350 12.38 -20.59 -15.87
C LYS A 350 12.11 -19.31 -15.07
N LYS A 351 11.15 -19.40 -14.16
CA LYS A 351 10.95 -18.45 -13.07
C LYS A 351 10.85 -19.21 -11.76
N ASP A 352 11.53 -18.69 -10.75
CA ASP A 352 11.64 -19.28 -9.42
C ASP A 352 10.89 -18.36 -8.45
N PHE A 353 10.06 -18.97 -7.59
CA PHE A 353 9.32 -18.30 -6.53
C PHE A 353 9.61 -19.01 -5.22
N HIS A 354 10.06 -18.26 -4.23
CA HIS A 354 10.39 -18.79 -2.91
C HIS A 354 9.29 -18.46 -1.92
N MET A 355 9.09 -19.37 -0.96
CA MET A 355 8.10 -19.25 0.11
C MET A 355 8.70 -19.77 1.41
N VAL A 356 8.51 -19.03 2.50
CA VAL A 356 8.97 -19.42 3.83
C VAL A 356 7.84 -20.15 4.54
N ILE A 357 8.08 -21.38 4.95
CA ILE A 357 7.12 -22.20 5.69
C ILE A 357 7.53 -22.24 7.16
N THR A 358 6.60 -21.89 8.04
CA THR A 358 6.76 -21.85 9.51
C THR A 358 6.26 -23.11 10.20
N GLY A 359 5.37 -23.89 9.57
CA GLY A 359 4.87 -25.10 10.21
C GLY A 359 4.16 -26.05 9.23
N PRO A 360 3.45 -27.05 9.76
CA PRO A 360 2.60 -27.92 8.96
C PRO A 360 1.54 -27.14 8.18
N THR A 361 1.53 -27.29 6.86
CA THR A 361 0.61 -26.57 5.97
C THR A 361 0.41 -27.33 4.66
N ILE A 362 -0.57 -26.91 3.85
CA ILE A 362 -0.77 -27.41 2.49
C ILE A 362 -0.35 -26.32 1.51
N ILE A 363 0.63 -26.61 0.66
CA ILE A 363 0.97 -25.75 -0.47
C ILE A 363 0.02 -26.09 -1.61
N ASN A 364 -0.93 -25.19 -1.87
CA ASN A 364 -1.82 -25.26 -3.02
C ASN A 364 -1.24 -24.39 -4.13
N VAL A 365 -1.12 -24.94 -5.34
CA VAL A 365 -0.67 -24.19 -6.52
C VAL A 365 -1.67 -24.39 -7.64
N THR A 366 -2.17 -23.30 -8.22
CA THR A 366 -3.01 -23.35 -9.42
C THR A 366 -2.44 -22.45 -10.51
N SER A 367 -2.62 -22.83 -11.77
CA SER A 367 -2.15 -22.01 -12.87
C SER A 367 -2.98 -22.15 -14.13
N ARG A 368 -3.11 -21.05 -14.87
CA ARG A 368 -3.59 -20.97 -16.25
C ARG A 368 -2.45 -20.57 -17.17
N TRP A 369 -2.29 -21.20 -18.34
CA TRP A 369 -1.20 -20.88 -19.27
C TRP A 369 -1.57 -21.04 -20.75
N TYR A 370 -1.09 -20.13 -21.61
CA TYR A 370 -1.79 -19.84 -22.86
C TYR A 370 -1.22 -20.42 -24.16
N ALA A 371 0.08 -20.76 -24.24
CA ALA A 371 0.71 -20.92 -25.56
C ALA A 371 1.77 -22.01 -25.68
N GLY A 372 2.17 -22.72 -24.62
CA GLY A 372 3.23 -23.72 -24.68
C GLY A 372 3.27 -24.67 -23.50
N GLY A 373 4.06 -25.74 -23.66
CA GLY A 373 4.25 -26.76 -22.65
C GLY A 373 4.99 -26.23 -21.42
N SER A 374 4.50 -26.61 -20.25
CA SER A 374 4.91 -26.06 -18.97
C SER A 374 5.29 -27.15 -17.98
N THR A 375 6.35 -26.91 -17.23
CA THR A 375 6.73 -27.73 -16.08
C THR A 375 6.66 -26.89 -14.83
N PHE A 376 5.98 -27.39 -13.81
CA PHE A 376 5.98 -26.86 -12.46
C PHE A 376 6.72 -27.85 -11.58
N ALA A 377 7.60 -27.38 -10.71
CA ALA A 377 8.36 -28.23 -9.81
C ALA A 377 8.48 -27.57 -8.44
N LEU A 378 8.08 -28.31 -7.40
CA LEU A 378 8.20 -27.88 -6.01
C LEU A 378 9.42 -28.55 -5.38
N TYR A 379 10.29 -27.75 -4.77
CA TYR A 379 11.49 -28.21 -4.08
C TYR A 379 11.39 -27.87 -2.60
N GLY A 380 11.82 -28.82 -1.75
CA GLY A 380 11.88 -28.63 -0.31
C GLY A 380 13.10 -27.81 0.12
N THR A 381 13.19 -27.55 1.42
CA THR A 381 14.21 -26.68 2.03
C THR A 381 15.65 -27.17 1.88
N SER A 382 15.85 -28.44 1.54
CA SER A 382 17.18 -29.01 1.24
C SER A 382 17.49 -29.06 -0.26
N GLY A 383 16.65 -28.44 -1.10
CA GLY A 383 16.78 -28.44 -2.56
C GLY A 383 16.36 -29.76 -3.24
N ASN A 384 15.80 -30.70 -2.49
CA ASN A 384 15.26 -31.94 -3.06
C ASN A 384 13.92 -31.66 -3.75
N LEU A 385 13.71 -32.28 -4.92
CA LEU A 385 12.42 -32.27 -5.59
C LEU A 385 11.38 -32.97 -4.71
N ILE A 386 10.26 -32.29 -4.43
CA ILE A 386 9.10 -32.84 -3.74
C ILE A 386 8.15 -33.44 -4.77
N ASP A 387 7.74 -32.64 -5.75
CA ASP A 387 6.86 -33.08 -6.84
C ASP A 387 7.06 -32.22 -8.10
N SER A 388 6.60 -32.73 -9.24
CA SER A 388 6.62 -32.02 -10.51
C SER A 388 5.40 -32.33 -11.36
N PHE A 389 4.80 -31.29 -11.92
CA PHE A 389 3.74 -31.38 -12.92
C PHE A 389 4.31 -30.99 -14.30
N VAL A 390 3.99 -31.76 -15.34
CA VAL A 390 4.44 -31.50 -16.71
C VAL A 390 3.25 -31.62 -17.65
N SER A 391 2.99 -30.56 -18.42
CA SER A 391 2.01 -30.57 -19.51
C SER A 391 2.65 -30.12 -20.81
N ASP A 392 2.44 -30.90 -21.87
CA ASP A 392 2.84 -30.52 -23.23
C ASP A 392 1.84 -29.54 -23.89
N ASP A 393 0.61 -29.49 -23.37
CA ASP A 393 -0.50 -28.71 -23.89
C ASP A 393 -0.67 -27.40 -23.13
N ALA A 394 -1.24 -26.40 -23.81
CA ALA A 394 -1.68 -25.15 -23.20
C ALA A 394 -3.02 -25.36 -22.45
N HIS A 395 -3.23 -24.62 -21.37
CA HIS A 395 -4.46 -24.63 -20.59
C HIS A 395 -5.00 -23.18 -20.47
N PRO A 396 -5.51 -22.58 -21.57
CA PRO A 396 -5.87 -21.16 -21.61
C PRO A 396 -7.26 -20.82 -21.04
N TRP A 397 -8.11 -21.83 -20.84
CA TRP A 397 -9.54 -21.61 -20.57
C TRP A 397 -9.86 -21.67 -19.07
N GLU A 398 -9.34 -22.68 -18.38
CA GLU A 398 -9.58 -22.93 -16.95
C GLU A 398 -8.25 -23.01 -16.19
N SER A 399 -8.26 -22.58 -14.93
CA SER A 399 -7.12 -22.74 -14.02
C SER A 399 -6.99 -24.20 -13.62
N GLU A 400 -5.80 -24.77 -13.79
CA GLU A 400 -5.50 -26.14 -13.41
C GLU A 400 -4.93 -26.21 -11.99
N ILE A 401 -5.34 -27.20 -11.21
CA ILE A 401 -4.71 -27.51 -9.92
C ILE A 401 -3.40 -28.24 -10.18
N ILE A 402 -2.28 -27.55 -9.93
CA ILE A 402 -0.93 -28.08 -10.15
C ILE A 402 -0.48 -28.93 -8.97
N PHE A 403 -0.64 -28.40 -7.75
CA PHE A 403 -0.24 -29.07 -6.51
C PHE A 403 -1.27 -28.84 -5.40
N GLN A 404 -1.44 -29.85 -4.55
CA GLN A 404 -2.08 -29.78 -3.22
C GLN A 404 -1.25 -30.65 -2.28
N ILE A 405 -0.10 -30.14 -1.85
CA ILE A 405 0.94 -30.94 -1.20
C ILE A 405 1.06 -30.54 0.27
N PRO A 406 0.80 -31.47 1.22
CA PRO A 406 1.08 -31.22 2.63
C PRO A 406 2.59 -31.20 2.86
N VAL A 407 3.06 -30.17 3.53
CA VAL A 407 4.46 -30.01 3.97
C VAL A 407 4.49 -29.73 5.47
N SER A 408 5.59 -30.08 6.13
CA SER A 408 5.74 -29.88 7.59
C SER A 408 7.13 -29.45 8.01
N LYS A 409 8.09 -29.44 7.08
CA LYS A 409 9.45 -29.01 7.40
C LYS A 409 9.54 -27.50 7.25
N GLU A 410 9.93 -26.83 8.31
CA GLU A 410 10.23 -25.40 8.33
C GLU A 410 11.35 -25.01 7.36
N GLY A 411 11.28 -23.78 6.85
CA GLY A 411 12.32 -23.17 6.02
C GLY A 411 11.84 -22.70 4.65
N LEU A 412 12.80 -22.30 3.82
CA LEU A 412 12.58 -21.77 2.49
C LEU A 412 12.35 -22.85 1.41
N TYR A 413 11.17 -22.87 0.81
CA TYR A 413 10.80 -23.73 -0.32
C TYR A 413 10.95 -22.98 -1.66
N LEU A 414 11.00 -23.74 -2.76
CA LEU A 414 11.08 -23.19 -4.11
C LEU A 414 10.01 -23.81 -5.02
N LEU A 415 9.16 -22.97 -5.58
CA LEU A 415 8.28 -23.27 -6.72
C LEU A 415 8.95 -22.77 -8.01
N ARG A 416 9.25 -23.69 -8.92
CA ARG A 416 9.83 -23.37 -10.24
C ARG A 416 8.81 -23.59 -11.34
N VAL A 417 8.62 -22.58 -12.17
CA VAL A 417 7.89 -22.68 -13.44
C VAL A 417 8.90 -22.66 -14.58
N PHE A 418 8.83 -23.62 -15.48
CA PHE A 418 9.74 -23.77 -16.60
C PHE A 418 8.96 -23.97 -17.89
N ASN A 419 9.23 -23.11 -18.88
CA ASN A 419 8.71 -23.29 -20.23
C ASN A 419 9.63 -24.27 -20.98
N HIS A 420 9.19 -25.53 -21.10
CA HIS A 420 10.00 -26.59 -21.69
C HIS A 420 9.79 -26.76 -23.21
N ARG A 421 8.98 -25.91 -23.86
CA ARG A 421 8.68 -25.99 -25.32
C ARG A 421 8.86 -24.68 -26.08
N GLY A 422 8.70 -24.74 -27.40
CA GLY A 422 9.24 -23.80 -28.39
C GLY A 422 8.51 -22.47 -28.61
N THR A 423 7.48 -22.14 -27.83
CA THR A 423 6.74 -20.85 -27.91
C THR A 423 6.80 -20.11 -26.59
N THR A 424 6.73 -18.78 -26.61
CA THR A 424 6.59 -17.99 -25.37
C THR A 424 5.26 -18.33 -24.71
N THR A 425 5.29 -18.68 -23.43
CA THR A 425 4.11 -19.05 -22.64
C THR A 425 3.81 -17.96 -21.63
N GLY A 426 2.58 -17.45 -21.66
CA GLY A 426 2.04 -16.62 -20.58
C GLY A 426 1.45 -17.49 -19.48
N TYR A 427 1.63 -17.06 -18.23
CA TYR A 427 1.17 -17.72 -17.02
C TYR A 427 0.37 -16.75 -16.18
N GLU A 428 -0.72 -17.24 -15.62
CA GLU A 428 -1.33 -16.74 -14.40
C GLU A 428 -1.14 -17.83 -13.36
N LEU A 429 -0.36 -17.52 -12.34
CA LEU A 429 0.03 -18.46 -11.30
C LEU A 429 -0.49 -17.93 -9.98
N SER A 430 -1.14 -18.81 -9.22
CA SER A 430 -1.41 -18.57 -7.81
C SER A 430 -0.84 -19.69 -6.96
N TRP A 431 -0.40 -19.33 -5.76
CA TRP A 431 -0.08 -20.29 -4.72
C TRP A 431 -0.47 -19.75 -3.37
N GLU A 432 -0.89 -20.66 -2.51
CA GLU A 432 -1.28 -20.35 -1.15
C GLU A 432 -0.73 -21.37 -0.16
N TYR A 433 -0.48 -20.90 1.05
CA TYR A 433 -0.01 -21.69 2.17
C TYR A 433 -0.32 -20.95 3.46
N ASP A 434 -0.58 -21.72 4.50
CA ASP A 434 -0.71 -21.21 5.86
C ASP A 434 0.64 -21.10 6.57
N THR A 435 0.67 -20.33 7.64
CA THR A 435 1.83 -20.08 8.48
C THR A 435 1.41 -19.93 9.94
N ASP A 436 2.31 -20.11 10.88
CA ASP A 436 2.16 -19.82 12.31
C ASP A 436 3.35 -18.91 12.70
N ILE A 437 3.18 -17.59 12.74
CA ILE A 437 4.32 -16.67 12.93
C ILE A 437 4.75 -16.61 14.40
N ASP A 438 3.80 -16.59 15.32
CA ASP A 438 4.06 -16.40 16.74
C ASP A 438 4.38 -17.74 17.45
N ASN A 439 4.26 -18.86 16.74
CA ASN A 439 4.56 -20.21 17.18
C ASN A 439 3.71 -20.65 18.36
N ASN A 440 2.40 -20.44 18.26
CA ASN A 440 1.42 -20.85 19.26
C ASN A 440 0.63 -22.13 18.86
N ASP A 441 1.00 -22.77 17.75
CA ASP A 441 0.34 -23.94 17.14
C ASP A 441 -1.05 -23.64 16.52
N ILE A 442 -1.42 -22.37 16.38
CA ILE A 442 -2.59 -21.87 15.65
C ILE A 442 -2.08 -21.24 14.35
N PRO A 443 -2.58 -21.68 13.18
CA PRO A 443 -2.19 -21.03 11.94
C PRO A 443 -2.73 -19.59 11.87
N ASP A 444 -1.99 -18.68 11.27
CA ASP A 444 -2.35 -17.28 11.04
C ASP A 444 -3.66 -17.14 10.23
N SER A 445 -4.05 -18.14 9.44
CA SER A 445 -5.38 -18.16 8.81
C SER A 445 -6.54 -18.39 9.79
N GLN A 446 -6.23 -18.72 11.03
CA GLN A 446 -7.13 -18.99 12.15
C GLN A 446 -6.79 -18.10 13.35
N GLU A 447 -5.87 -17.16 13.20
CA GLU A 447 -5.40 -16.26 14.24
C GLU A 447 -5.38 -14.81 13.75
N PHE A 448 -5.45 -13.91 14.70
CA PHE A 448 -5.37 -12.48 14.52
C PHE A 448 -4.24 -11.94 15.42
N TRP A 449 -3.61 -10.82 15.05
CA TRP A 449 -2.66 -10.14 15.97
C TRP A 449 -3.36 -9.47 17.16
N ILE A 450 -4.68 -9.60 17.20
CA ILE A 450 -5.59 -9.19 18.25
C ILE A 450 -6.26 -10.44 18.82
N ASP A 451 -6.79 -10.34 20.03
CA ASP A 451 -7.58 -11.43 20.63
C ASP A 451 -8.73 -11.85 19.69
N ASP A 452 -8.91 -13.17 19.47
CA ASP A 452 -9.94 -13.67 18.55
C ASP A 452 -11.36 -13.36 19.07
N GLU A 453 -11.49 -13.10 20.37
CA GLU A 453 -12.72 -12.65 21.00
C GLU A 453 -13.28 -11.37 20.35
N TYR A 454 -12.45 -10.49 19.78
CA TYR A 454 -12.90 -9.26 19.11
C TYR A 454 -13.72 -9.50 17.84
N PHE A 455 -13.64 -10.67 17.20
CA PHE A 455 -14.50 -11.03 16.06
C PHE A 455 -15.90 -11.50 16.49
N MET A 456 -16.05 -11.79 17.78
CA MET A 456 -17.30 -12.32 18.36
C MET A 456 -18.06 -11.26 19.15
N ILE A 457 -17.45 -10.09 19.33
CA ILE A 457 -18.01 -8.93 20.02
C ILE A 457 -18.40 -7.91 18.96
N ASP A 458 -19.56 -7.32 19.18
CA ASP A 458 -20.14 -6.22 18.42
C ASP A 458 -20.62 -5.23 19.49
N SER A 459 -19.74 -4.30 19.83
CA SER A 459 -19.82 -3.46 21.03
C SER A 459 -20.89 -2.36 20.91
N ASP A 460 -21.14 -1.86 19.71
CA ASP A 460 -22.17 -0.85 19.43
C ASP A 460 -23.45 -1.42 18.78
N SER A 461 -23.46 -2.72 18.47
CA SER A 461 -24.60 -3.47 17.93
C SER A 461 -25.01 -3.04 16.52
N ASP A 462 -24.05 -2.61 15.71
CA ASP A 462 -24.25 -2.19 14.33
C ASP A 462 -24.09 -3.34 13.31
N THR A 463 -23.76 -4.55 13.77
CA THR A 463 -23.52 -5.79 12.99
C THR A 463 -22.15 -5.95 12.35
N ILE A 464 -21.25 -4.98 12.52
CA ILE A 464 -19.81 -5.14 12.29
C ILE A 464 -19.18 -5.62 13.61
N SER A 465 -18.23 -6.54 13.55
CA SER A 465 -17.48 -6.92 14.76
C SER A 465 -16.43 -5.88 15.13
N ASP A 466 -16.13 -5.73 16.42
CA ASP A 466 -15.11 -4.80 16.92
C ASP A 466 -13.77 -4.93 16.16
N ALA A 467 -13.41 -6.17 15.80
CA ALA A 467 -12.22 -6.46 15.02
C ALA A 467 -12.29 -5.95 13.57
N GLU A 468 -13.43 -6.14 12.90
CA GLU A 468 -13.65 -5.64 11.54
C GLU A 468 -13.62 -4.11 11.51
N GLU A 469 -14.20 -3.46 12.53
CA GLU A 469 -14.15 -2.01 12.68
C GLU A 469 -12.72 -1.49 12.83
N MET A 470 -11.92 -2.11 13.70
CA MET A 470 -10.49 -1.77 13.83
C MET A 470 -9.72 -1.92 12.50
N ILE A 471 -10.10 -2.90 11.67
CA ILE A 471 -9.47 -3.16 10.37
C ILE A 471 -9.85 -2.06 9.37
N ILE A 472 -11.14 -1.73 9.24
CA ILE A 472 -11.61 -0.73 8.27
C ILE A 472 -11.39 0.71 8.73
N GLY A 473 -11.21 0.92 10.04
CA GLY A 473 -10.91 2.21 10.65
C GLY A 473 -12.10 2.90 11.30
N THR A 474 -13.24 2.23 11.36
CA THR A 474 -14.40 2.69 12.10
C THR A 474 -14.22 2.50 13.60
N SER A 475 -15.14 3.08 14.36
CA SER A 475 -15.12 3.14 15.81
C SER A 475 -16.04 2.08 16.39
N TRP A 476 -15.45 1.00 16.90
CA TRP A 476 -16.04 -0.06 17.75
C TRP A 476 -16.84 0.32 18.99
N GLU A 477 -17.08 1.60 19.23
CA GLU A 477 -18.00 2.09 20.27
C GLU A 477 -19.14 2.94 19.69
N SER A 478 -19.24 3.06 18.35
CA SER A 478 -20.10 4.01 17.65
C SER A 478 -20.53 3.48 16.29
N ALA A 479 -21.80 3.08 16.19
CA ALA A 479 -22.45 2.56 14.98
C ALA A 479 -22.51 3.54 13.79
N ASP A 480 -21.99 4.76 13.95
CA ASP A 480 -21.93 5.87 12.99
C ASP A 480 -20.64 6.63 13.35
N THR A 481 -19.55 6.26 12.71
CA THR A 481 -18.20 6.68 13.07
C THR A 481 -17.97 8.14 12.76
N ASP A 482 -18.41 8.60 11.60
CA ASP A 482 -18.18 9.96 11.14
C ASP A 482 -19.29 10.95 11.50
N SER A 483 -20.36 10.43 12.13
CA SER A 483 -21.49 11.18 12.69
C SER A 483 -22.34 11.89 11.66
N ASP A 484 -22.53 11.29 10.49
CA ASP A 484 -23.31 11.85 9.38
C ASP A 484 -24.78 11.35 9.30
N LEU A 485 -25.16 10.46 10.22
CA LEU A 485 -26.45 9.77 10.35
C LEU A 485 -26.64 8.53 9.47
N LEU A 486 -25.64 8.13 8.68
CA LEU A 486 -25.54 6.80 8.12
C LEU A 486 -24.78 5.88 9.08
N PRO A 487 -25.27 4.66 9.34
CA PRO A 487 -24.49 3.69 10.10
C PRO A 487 -23.36 3.06 9.28
N ASP A 488 -22.25 2.74 9.94
CA ASP A 488 -21.06 2.20 9.27
C ASP A 488 -21.38 0.96 8.43
N ASN A 489 -22.20 0.05 8.98
CA ASN A 489 -22.60 -1.17 8.28
C ASN A 489 -23.41 -0.91 7.01
N TYR A 490 -24.28 0.12 7.03
CA TYR A 490 -25.08 0.52 5.88
C TYR A 490 -24.18 1.11 4.79
N GLU A 491 -23.20 1.93 5.18
CA GLU A 491 -22.29 2.56 4.24
C GLU A 491 -21.44 1.53 3.50
N ILE A 492 -20.88 0.58 4.23
CA ILE A 492 -20.09 -0.53 3.66
C ILE A 492 -20.91 -1.35 2.67
N ASP A 493 -22.14 -1.74 3.05
CA ASP A 493 -23.03 -2.53 2.18
C ASP A 493 -23.43 -1.77 0.91
N ASN A 494 -23.41 -0.43 0.95
CA ASN A 494 -23.81 0.46 -0.14
C ASN A 494 -22.65 1.17 -0.85
N GLN A 495 -21.40 0.77 -0.62
CA GLN A 495 -20.20 1.36 -1.25
C GLN A 495 -19.99 2.85 -0.93
N LEU A 496 -20.45 3.29 0.24
CA LEU A 496 -20.15 4.59 0.85
C LEU A 496 -18.93 4.46 1.78
N ASP A 497 -18.38 5.59 2.22
CA ASP A 497 -17.18 5.65 3.06
C ASP A 497 -17.56 6.06 4.50
N PRO A 498 -17.57 5.11 5.47
CA PRO A 498 -17.97 5.37 6.88
C PRO A 498 -17.01 6.29 7.67
N LEU A 499 -16.04 6.88 6.97
CA LEU A 499 -15.07 7.83 7.49
C LEU A 499 -15.16 9.19 6.79
N ASP A 500 -16.04 9.37 5.79
CA ASP A 500 -16.27 10.62 5.07
C ASP A 500 -17.71 11.13 5.25
N PRO A 501 -17.95 12.02 6.23
CA PRO A 501 -19.31 12.45 6.58
C PRO A 501 -19.95 13.36 5.52
N SER A 502 -19.23 13.65 4.44
CA SER A 502 -19.75 14.42 3.32
C SER A 502 -20.51 13.56 2.31
N ASP A 503 -20.28 12.25 2.31
CA ASP A 503 -20.86 11.36 1.32
C ASP A 503 -22.34 11.04 1.58
N ALA A 504 -22.84 11.13 2.81
CA ALA A 504 -24.28 11.14 3.11
C ALA A 504 -25.08 12.16 2.29
N LEU A 505 -24.44 13.28 1.92
CA LEU A 505 -25.03 14.36 1.13
C LEU A 505 -24.79 14.22 -0.38
N HIS A 506 -24.02 13.22 -0.81
CA HIS A 506 -23.85 12.90 -2.22
C HIS A 506 -25.07 12.13 -2.76
N ASP A 507 -25.19 12.13 -4.08
CA ASP A 507 -26.24 11.49 -4.87
C ASP A 507 -25.51 10.48 -5.77
N LEU A 508 -25.40 9.24 -5.28
CA LEU A 508 -24.48 8.25 -5.83
C LEU A 508 -24.96 7.67 -7.16
N ASP A 509 -26.27 7.51 -7.32
CA ASP A 509 -26.90 6.98 -8.54
C ASP A 509 -27.40 8.08 -9.51
N GLY A 510 -27.48 9.33 -9.05
CA GLY A 510 -27.82 10.50 -9.85
C GLY A 510 -29.33 10.75 -10.01
N ASP A 511 -30.17 10.23 -9.11
CA ASP A 511 -31.62 10.35 -9.18
C ASP A 511 -32.18 11.65 -8.53
N SER A 512 -31.32 12.41 -7.84
CA SER A 512 -31.61 13.63 -7.07
C SER A 512 -32.01 13.43 -5.60
N LEU A 513 -31.95 12.23 -5.05
CA LEU A 513 -31.90 11.98 -3.61
C LEU A 513 -30.45 11.96 -3.13
N THR A 514 -30.24 12.35 -1.87
CA THR A 514 -28.95 12.12 -1.22
C THR A 514 -28.93 10.72 -0.61
N ASN A 515 -27.75 10.11 -0.45
CA ASN A 515 -27.58 8.80 0.18
C ASN A 515 -28.29 8.70 1.56
N LEU A 516 -28.27 9.77 2.36
CA LEU A 516 -28.99 9.85 3.64
C LEU A 516 -30.52 9.86 3.48
N GLN A 517 -31.05 10.48 2.43
CA GLN A 517 -32.49 10.49 2.16
C GLN A 517 -32.96 9.09 1.77
N GLU A 518 -32.17 8.39 0.98
CA GLU A 518 -32.45 7.01 0.57
C GLU A 518 -32.43 6.06 1.76
N TYR A 519 -31.40 6.17 2.62
CA TYR A 519 -31.36 5.43 3.89
C TYR A 519 -32.61 5.67 4.74
N GLN A 520 -33.03 6.93 4.88
CA GLN A 520 -34.23 7.30 5.65
C GLN A 520 -35.53 6.78 5.04
N PHE A 521 -35.56 6.59 3.73
CA PHE A 521 -36.73 6.14 2.98
C PHE A 521 -36.72 4.62 2.71
N GLY A 522 -35.57 3.96 2.93
CA GLY A 522 -35.34 2.54 2.73
C GLY A 522 -35.01 2.16 1.28
N SER A 523 -34.84 3.14 0.39
CA SER A 523 -34.43 2.94 -1.01
C SER A 523 -32.91 2.74 -1.13
N SER A 524 -32.44 2.37 -2.32
CA SER A 524 -31.06 1.96 -2.56
C SER A 524 -30.23 3.09 -3.22
N PRO A 525 -29.15 3.58 -2.59
CA PRO A 525 -28.26 4.62 -3.14
C PRO A 525 -27.47 4.21 -4.38
N LEU A 526 -27.62 2.96 -4.81
CA LEU A 526 -27.01 2.42 -6.01
C LEU A 526 -27.98 2.34 -7.20
N LEU A 527 -29.27 2.64 -7.00
CA LEU A 527 -30.34 2.34 -7.97
C LEU A 527 -31.38 3.46 -8.06
N VAL A 528 -31.42 4.11 -9.22
CA VAL A 528 -32.37 5.19 -9.56
C VAL A 528 -33.86 4.80 -9.37
N ASP A 529 -34.14 3.50 -9.35
CA ASP A 529 -35.47 2.89 -9.27
C ASP A 529 -35.28 1.55 -8.52
N THR A 530 -35.53 1.57 -7.21
CA THR A 530 -35.17 0.48 -6.29
C THR A 530 -35.99 -0.79 -6.54
N ASP A 531 -37.29 -0.66 -6.82
CA ASP A 531 -38.18 -1.81 -7.07
C ASP A 531 -38.33 -2.19 -8.54
N SER A 532 -37.76 -1.39 -9.44
CA SER A 532 -37.75 -1.57 -10.90
C SER A 532 -39.13 -1.54 -11.53
N ASP A 533 -40.08 -0.78 -10.97
CA ASP A 533 -41.43 -0.62 -11.52
C ASP A 533 -41.53 0.45 -12.64
N GLY A 534 -40.46 1.24 -12.80
CA GLY A 534 -40.33 2.31 -13.79
C GLY A 534 -40.60 3.72 -13.25
N LEU A 535 -40.84 3.87 -11.95
CA LEU A 535 -40.85 5.12 -11.20
C LEU A 535 -39.48 5.31 -10.51
N PRO A 536 -38.84 6.50 -10.63
CA PRO A 536 -37.62 6.75 -9.86
C PRO A 536 -37.91 7.03 -8.38
N ASP A 537 -37.01 6.61 -7.51
CA ASP A 537 -37.14 6.76 -6.05
C ASP A 537 -37.34 8.22 -5.64
N ALA A 538 -36.60 9.16 -6.27
CA ALA A 538 -36.77 10.60 -6.07
C ALA A 538 -38.18 11.11 -6.39
N TRP A 539 -38.85 10.54 -7.41
CA TRP A 539 -40.21 10.94 -7.78
C TRP A 539 -41.21 10.40 -6.78
N GLU A 540 -41.06 9.14 -6.38
CA GLU A 540 -41.90 8.52 -5.37
C GLU A 540 -41.76 9.22 -4.02
N TYR A 541 -40.53 9.55 -3.61
CA TYR A 541 -40.25 10.35 -2.43
C TYR A 541 -40.94 11.72 -2.48
N GLN A 542 -40.87 12.41 -3.61
CA GLN A 542 -41.51 13.73 -3.80
C GLN A 542 -43.03 13.67 -3.60
N TYR A 543 -43.67 12.56 -3.99
CA TYR A 543 -45.12 12.40 -3.96
C TYR A 543 -45.63 11.46 -2.86
N GLY A 544 -44.76 10.93 -2.01
CA GLY A 544 -45.11 10.06 -0.89
C GLY A 544 -45.62 8.68 -1.31
N LEU A 545 -45.12 8.15 -2.42
CA LEU A 545 -45.29 6.76 -2.86
C LEU A 545 -44.25 5.85 -2.21
N ASN A 546 -44.19 4.57 -2.56
CA ASN A 546 -43.33 3.60 -1.88
C ASN A 546 -42.34 2.91 -2.84
N PRO A 547 -41.05 3.29 -2.84
CA PRO A 547 -40.03 2.83 -3.81
C PRO A 547 -39.58 1.38 -3.61
N LEU A 548 -40.24 0.66 -2.70
CA LEU A 548 -39.92 -0.72 -2.33
C LEU A 548 -40.97 -1.70 -2.87
N VAL A 549 -42.00 -1.21 -3.54
CA VAL A 549 -43.14 -2.00 -3.99
C VAL A 549 -43.72 -1.41 -5.28
N ASP A 550 -43.75 -2.21 -6.35
CA ASP A 550 -44.40 -1.87 -7.63
C ASP A 550 -45.82 -1.35 -7.41
N ASP A 551 -45.94 -0.03 -7.40
CA ASP A 551 -47.18 0.74 -7.26
C ASP A 551 -47.46 1.56 -8.53
N SER A 552 -46.65 1.37 -9.58
CA SER A 552 -46.76 1.97 -10.91
C SER A 552 -48.17 1.97 -11.51
N LEU A 553 -49.01 1.00 -11.16
CA LEU A 553 -50.39 0.82 -11.64
C LEU A 553 -51.48 1.33 -10.67
N GLU A 554 -51.12 1.86 -9.51
CA GLU A 554 -52.06 2.47 -8.57
C GLU A 554 -52.55 3.83 -9.08
N ASP A 555 -53.71 4.25 -8.57
CA ASP A 555 -54.41 5.51 -8.89
C ASP A 555 -54.88 6.13 -7.54
N PRO A 556 -53.99 6.81 -6.80
CA PRO A 556 -54.29 7.28 -5.44
C PRO A 556 -55.41 8.33 -5.39
N ASP A 557 -55.56 9.14 -6.44
CA ASP A 557 -56.53 10.24 -6.49
C ASP A 557 -57.85 9.91 -7.22
N ASN A 558 -57.93 8.74 -7.84
CA ASN A 558 -59.07 8.15 -8.55
C ASN A 558 -59.53 8.96 -9.77
N ASP A 559 -58.60 9.55 -10.52
CA ASP A 559 -58.88 10.30 -11.75
C ASP A 559 -58.75 9.48 -13.04
N SER A 560 -58.44 8.18 -12.92
CA SER A 560 -58.18 7.22 -13.99
C SER A 560 -56.80 7.32 -14.66
N LEU A 561 -55.84 7.98 -14.04
CA LEU A 561 -54.42 7.91 -14.39
C LEU A 561 -53.68 7.07 -13.36
N THR A 562 -52.75 6.26 -13.86
CA THR A 562 -51.84 5.48 -13.01
C THR A 562 -50.60 6.29 -12.65
N ASN A 563 -49.94 5.97 -11.53
CA ASN A 563 -48.68 6.61 -11.10
C ASN A 563 -47.67 6.73 -12.27
N ILE A 564 -47.47 5.67 -13.06
CA ILE A 564 -46.56 5.67 -14.21
C ILE A 564 -47.02 6.58 -15.37
N GLU A 565 -48.33 6.73 -15.57
CA GLU A 565 -48.87 7.65 -16.56
C GLU A 565 -48.70 9.10 -16.13
N GLU A 566 -48.79 9.36 -14.83
CA GLU A 566 -48.61 10.68 -14.24
C GLU A 566 -47.17 11.11 -14.21
N TYR A 567 -46.25 10.22 -13.83
CA TYR A 567 -44.82 10.43 -13.95
C TYR A 567 -44.44 10.85 -15.39
N ARG A 568 -44.93 10.12 -16.39
CA ARG A 568 -44.70 10.43 -17.82
C ARG A 568 -45.31 11.76 -18.27
N ARG A 569 -46.33 12.27 -17.58
CA ARG A 569 -47.00 13.55 -17.87
C ARG A 569 -46.44 14.71 -17.03
N GLY A 570 -45.68 14.42 -15.98
CA GLY A 570 -45.25 15.40 -14.99
C GLY A 570 -46.41 15.96 -14.16
N SER A 571 -47.45 15.16 -13.92
CA SER A 571 -48.55 15.48 -12.99
C SER A 571 -48.27 14.95 -11.57
N ASN A 572 -49.18 15.18 -10.63
CA ASN A 572 -49.04 14.79 -9.23
C ASN A 572 -50.03 13.66 -8.92
N PRO A 573 -49.55 12.47 -8.50
CA PRO A 573 -50.40 11.29 -8.32
C PRO A 573 -51.41 11.33 -7.19
N ASN A 574 -51.39 12.42 -6.42
CA ASN A 574 -52.34 12.66 -5.35
C ASN A 574 -53.32 13.80 -5.69
N VAL A 575 -53.36 14.29 -6.93
CA VAL A 575 -54.15 15.46 -7.34
C VAL A 575 -54.82 15.28 -8.70
N ALA A 576 -56.12 14.97 -8.66
CA ALA A 576 -56.92 14.68 -9.85
C ALA A 576 -56.78 15.74 -10.97
N ASP A 577 -56.40 15.26 -12.16
CA ASP A 577 -56.21 16.05 -13.36
C ASP A 577 -57.54 16.47 -14.00
N ILE A 578 -57.58 17.73 -14.48
CA ILE A 578 -58.77 18.25 -15.16
C ILE A 578 -58.74 17.81 -16.63
N SER A 579 -59.60 16.85 -16.98
CA SER A 579 -59.81 16.47 -18.38
C SER A 579 -60.28 17.68 -19.21
N LEU A 580 -59.44 18.21 -20.10
CA LEU A 580 -59.89 19.13 -21.15
C LEU A 580 -60.64 18.32 -22.20
N VAL A 581 -61.94 18.14 -22.02
CA VAL A 581 -62.82 17.61 -23.06
C VAL A 581 -62.82 18.61 -24.22
N SER A 582 -62.08 18.31 -25.29
CA SER A 582 -62.16 19.05 -26.54
C SER A 582 -63.52 18.80 -27.18
N VAL A 583 -64.49 19.68 -26.91
CA VAL A 583 -65.77 19.68 -27.60
C VAL A 583 -65.53 20.23 -29.01
N SER A 584 -65.55 19.34 -30.01
CA SER A 584 -65.55 19.71 -31.43
C SER A 584 -66.93 20.25 -31.80
N ILE A 585 -67.09 21.58 -31.79
CA ILE A 585 -68.30 22.24 -32.29
C ILE A 585 -68.20 22.31 -33.82
N SER A 586 -68.99 21.50 -34.53
CA SER A 586 -69.21 21.68 -35.96
C SER A 586 -70.17 22.85 -36.19
N SER A 587 -69.67 24.01 -36.64
CA SER A 587 -70.54 25.13 -37.03
C SER A 587 -70.63 25.27 -38.55
N SER A 588 -71.72 24.78 -39.11
CA SER A 588 -72.22 25.22 -40.41
C SER A 588 -73.25 26.35 -40.20
N LEU A 589 -72.91 27.59 -40.54
CA LEU A 589 -73.64 28.49 -41.47
C LEU A 589 -73.18 29.96 -41.36
N ASN A 590 -73.20 30.61 -42.51
CA ASN A 590 -72.89 32.01 -42.82
C ASN A 590 -73.81 33.06 -42.17
N ILE A 591 -73.31 34.31 -42.20
CA ILE A 591 -73.89 35.68 -42.03
C ILE A 591 -73.11 36.36 -40.88
N GLY A 592 -72.46 37.53 -40.95
CA GLY A 592 -72.50 38.68 -41.85
C GLY A 592 -72.44 39.96 -40.99
N VAL A 593 -71.39 40.79 -41.17
CA VAL A 593 -71.28 42.23 -40.83
C VAL A 593 -71.03 42.67 -39.37
N VAL A 594 -69.80 43.19 -39.15
CA VAL A 594 -69.34 44.44 -38.48
C VAL A 594 -70.23 45.08 -37.39
N VAL A 595 -69.65 45.40 -36.21
CA VAL A 595 -69.60 46.77 -35.61
C VAL A 595 -68.74 46.80 -34.32
N ILE A 596 -68.01 47.92 -34.21
CA ILE A 596 -67.07 48.43 -33.21
C ILE A 596 -67.79 48.88 -31.91
N LEU A 597 -67.00 49.16 -30.84
CA LEU A 597 -67.18 50.17 -29.75
C LEU A 597 -67.18 49.52 -28.34
N ILE A 598 -66.60 50.06 -27.25
CA ILE A 598 -65.66 51.15 -26.95
C ILE A 598 -65.29 51.05 -25.45
N LEU A 599 -64.08 51.51 -25.12
CA LEU A 599 -63.55 52.15 -23.89
C LEU A 599 -64.25 52.00 -22.53
N GLY A 600 -63.40 51.78 -21.51
CA GLY A 600 -63.59 52.22 -20.13
C GLY A 600 -62.25 52.42 -19.42
N THR A 601 -61.66 53.61 -19.56
CA THR A 601 -60.38 54.03 -18.99
C THR A 601 -60.48 54.64 -17.58
N LEU A 602 -59.37 54.53 -16.83
CA LEU A 602 -58.88 55.38 -15.71
C LEU A 602 -59.50 55.15 -14.31
N PHE A 603 -58.81 55.29 -13.17
CA PHE A 603 -57.75 56.23 -12.74
C PHE A 603 -57.08 55.63 -11.45
N TRP A 604 -55.79 55.31 -11.39
CA TRP A 604 -54.64 56.07 -10.83
C TRP A 604 -54.72 56.57 -9.36
N TYR A 605 -53.83 56.06 -8.49
CA TYR A 605 -52.97 56.82 -7.53
C TYR A 605 -52.02 55.83 -6.81
N ARG A 606 -50.77 56.10 -6.38
CA ARG A 606 -49.61 56.92 -6.77
C ARG A 606 -48.54 56.62 -5.68
N ARG A 607 -47.33 56.25 -6.11
CA ARG A 607 -46.00 56.48 -5.54
C ARG A 607 -45.81 56.59 -4.00
N ARG A 608 -44.87 55.79 -3.50
CA ARG A 608 -43.48 56.23 -3.38
C ARG A 608 -42.54 55.19 -3.97
#